data_AF-A0A2E0QXY6-F1
#
_entry.id   AF-A0A2E0QXY6-F1
#
_cell.length_a   1.000
_cell.length_b   1.000
_cell.length_c   1.000
_cell.angle_alpha   90.00
_cell.angle_beta   90.00
_cell.angle_gamma   90.00
#
_symmetry.space_group_name_H-M   'P 1'
#
loop_
_entity.id
_entity.type
_entity.pdbx_description
1 polymer ?
#
loop_
_entity_poly.entity_id
_entity_poly.type
_entity_poly.pdbx_seq_one_letter_code
_entity_poly.pdbx_strand_id
1 'polypeptide(L)'
;MKSFQQLPDYRELRKLWKQEPVERPVPDLELTPDSWVERGAEVTGWWLARLEFWLSESGWLRAWLRLNLFFSITLMIVGVLLLPPVNRVLEELADSGKWLGSILTDLLGVISAVPPVIISLAVIYLLFIGYRRLQHLRRRKEQGGNEFGDGYYQ
;
A
#
# COMPACT_ATOMS: atom_id res chain seq x y z
N MET A 1 26.47 13.33 52.42
CA MET A 1 25.54 12.71 51.45
C MET A 1 24.43 11.95 52.16
N LYS A 2 23.25 11.85 51.54
CA LYS A 2 22.10 11.11 52.02
C LYS A 2 22.31 9.59 51.80
N SER A 3 22.16 8.77 52.85
CA SER A 3 22.33 7.30 52.83
C SER A 3 21.42 6.65 51.78
N PHE A 4 21.79 5.50 51.21
CA PHE A 4 20.98 4.72 50.24
C PHE A 4 19.53 4.39 50.69
N GLN A 5 19.22 4.59 51.98
CA GLN A 5 17.86 4.55 52.53
C GLN A 5 17.02 5.79 52.20
N GLN A 6 17.60 6.82 51.58
CA GLN A 6 16.96 8.05 51.14
C GLN A 6 16.81 8.06 49.61
N LEU A 7 16.23 6.98 49.08
CA LEU A 7 15.68 7.01 47.72
C LEU A 7 14.66 8.16 47.64
N PRO A 8 14.70 8.99 46.58
CA PRO A 8 13.76 10.09 46.43
C PRO A 8 12.33 9.55 46.46
N ASP A 9 11.51 10.13 47.34
CA ASP A 9 10.10 9.76 47.50
C ASP A 9 9.41 9.86 46.12
N TYR A 10 8.41 9.02 45.84
CA TYR A 10 7.72 9.01 44.52
C TYR A 10 7.10 10.38 44.17
N ARG A 11 6.87 11.21 45.20
CA ARG A 11 6.45 12.61 45.06
C ARG A 11 7.52 13.50 44.42
N GLU A 12 8.80 13.21 44.64
CA GLU A 12 9.94 13.89 44.04
C GLU A 12 10.18 13.45 42.59
N LEU A 13 9.85 12.20 42.23
CA LEU A 13 9.84 11.78 40.81
C LEU A 13 8.88 12.62 39.97
N ARG A 14 7.80 13.11 40.58
CA ARG A 14 6.87 14.06 39.94
C ARG A 14 7.49 15.43 39.68
N LYS A 15 8.51 15.83 40.46
CA LYS A 15 9.29 17.05 40.21
C LYS A 15 10.25 16.87 39.02
N LEU A 16 10.78 15.67 38.79
CA LEU A 16 11.58 15.37 37.58
C LEU A 16 10.79 15.58 36.29
N TRP A 17 9.45 15.50 36.38
CA TRP A 17 8.53 15.80 35.28
C TRP A 17 8.22 17.30 35.08
N LYS A 18 8.73 18.19 35.93
CA LYS A 18 8.57 19.64 35.76
C LYS A 18 9.59 20.17 34.75
N GLN A 19 9.16 21.13 33.93
CA GLN A 19 9.97 21.82 32.91
C GLN A 19 10.81 22.94 33.52
N GLU A 20 11.35 22.72 34.71
CA GLU A 20 12.24 23.69 35.32
C GLU A 20 13.62 23.56 34.64
N PRO A 21 14.30 24.68 34.31
CA PRO A 21 15.65 24.65 33.78
C PRO A 21 16.55 23.86 34.73
N VAL A 22 17.37 22.98 34.18
CA VAL A 22 18.30 22.19 35.01
C VAL A 22 19.39 23.13 35.51
N GLU A 23 19.60 23.17 36.83
CA GLU A 23 20.65 23.97 37.42
C GLU A 23 22.01 23.54 36.88
N ARG A 24 22.90 24.50 36.63
CA ARG A 24 24.23 24.24 36.10
C ARG A 24 24.99 23.33 37.07
N PRO A 25 25.49 22.15 36.64
CA PRO A 25 26.21 21.27 37.54
C PRO A 25 27.51 21.95 37.99
N VAL A 26 27.63 22.19 39.30
CA VAL A 26 28.86 22.69 39.91
C VAL A 26 29.79 21.49 40.09
N PRO A 27 31.04 21.56 39.60
CA PRO A 27 32.02 20.50 39.80
C PRO A 27 32.53 20.53 41.25
N ASP A 28 31.72 20.05 42.18
CA ASP A 28 32.10 19.82 43.57
C ASP A 28 32.24 18.30 43.78
N LEU A 29 33.31 17.75 43.21
CA LEU A 29 33.64 16.33 43.29
C LEU A 29 34.47 16.11 44.55
N GLU A 30 33.81 15.89 45.69
CA GLU A 30 34.44 15.32 46.89
C GLU A 30 34.77 13.85 46.62
N LEU A 31 35.85 13.60 45.87
CA LEU A 31 36.25 12.25 45.48
C LEU A 31 36.45 11.37 46.72
N THR A 32 35.50 10.47 46.97
CA THR A 32 35.60 9.52 48.09
C THR A 32 36.90 8.71 47.94
N PRO A 33 37.83 8.74 48.93
CA PRO A 33 39.18 8.22 48.75
C PRO A 33 39.26 6.69 48.77
N ASP A 34 38.29 6.00 49.40
CA ASP A 34 38.45 4.60 49.79
C ASP A 34 37.77 3.57 48.86
N SER A 35 36.93 4.01 47.92
CA SER A 35 36.19 3.11 47.02
C SER A 35 36.28 3.54 45.56
N TRP A 36 36.95 2.72 44.75
CA TRP A 36 37.07 2.94 43.30
C TRP A 36 35.72 2.86 42.58
N VAL A 37 34.78 2.07 43.11
CA VAL A 37 33.43 1.92 42.56
C VAL A 37 32.62 3.20 42.80
N GLU A 38 32.67 3.73 44.02
CA GLU A 38 31.97 4.97 44.38
C GLU A 38 32.53 6.16 43.61
N ARG A 39 33.86 6.24 43.48
CA ARG A 39 34.51 7.24 42.62
C ARG A 39 34.10 7.12 41.16
N GLY A 40 34.00 5.90 40.62
CA GLY A 40 33.52 5.66 39.28
C GLY A 40 32.07 6.15 39.10
N ALA A 41 31.20 5.82 40.05
CA ALA A 41 29.81 6.25 40.05
C ALA A 41 29.66 7.78 40.16
N GLU A 42 30.47 8.45 40.98
CA GLU A 42 30.50 9.93 41.09
C GLU A 42 30.91 10.59 39.77
N VAL A 43 31.97 10.09 39.13
CA VAL A 43 32.43 10.61 37.83
C VAL A 43 31.38 10.37 36.76
N THR A 44 30.82 9.16 36.67
CA THR A 44 29.74 8.84 35.71
C THR A 44 28.49 9.68 35.96
N GLY A 45 28.10 9.87 37.23
CA GLY A 45 26.99 10.73 37.62
C GLY A 45 27.20 12.19 37.23
N TRP A 46 28.41 12.72 37.42
CA TRP A 46 28.75 14.08 36.97
C TRP A 46 28.71 14.22 35.44
N TRP A 47 29.21 13.21 34.70
CA TRP A 47 29.10 13.20 33.23
C TRP A 47 27.65 13.14 32.75
N LEU A 48 26.80 12.34 33.39
CA LEU A 48 25.37 12.28 33.11
C LEU A 48 24.68 13.61 33.38
N ALA A 49 24.92 14.24 34.53
CA ALA A 49 24.36 15.55 34.86
C ALA A 49 24.85 16.65 33.89
N ARG A 50 26.12 16.57 33.48
CA ARG A 50 26.69 17.50 32.49
C ARG A 50 26.11 17.30 31.10
N LEU A 51 25.93 16.05 30.66
CA LEU A 51 25.26 15.72 29.40
C LEU A 51 23.80 16.17 29.43
N GLU A 52 23.10 15.96 30.54
CA GLU A 52 21.72 16.40 30.73
C GLU A 52 21.59 17.93 30.66
N PHE A 53 22.49 18.66 31.31
CA PHE A 53 22.56 20.12 31.21
C PHE A 53 22.86 20.58 29.77
N TRP A 54 23.80 19.93 29.08
CA TRP A 54 24.16 20.29 27.71
C TRP A 54 23.05 20.00 26.70
N LEU A 55 22.32 18.90 26.87
CA LEU A 55 21.19 18.53 26.02
C LEU A 55 19.91 19.29 26.36
N SER A 56 19.76 19.80 27.59
CA SER A 56 18.50 20.34 28.09
C SER A 56 18.69 21.59 28.98
N GLU A 57 19.58 22.49 28.59
CA GLU A 57 19.86 23.75 29.31
C GLU A 57 18.57 24.59 29.52
N SER A 58 17.66 24.54 28.53
CA SER A 58 16.39 25.26 28.53
C SER A 58 15.15 24.39 28.83
N GLY A 59 15.32 23.10 29.12
CA GLY A 59 14.20 22.15 29.26
C GLY A 59 13.54 21.74 27.92
N TRP A 60 14.05 22.23 26.79
CA TRP A 60 13.47 22.00 25.45
C TRP A 60 13.42 20.53 25.05
N LEU A 61 14.47 19.75 25.33
CA LEU A 61 14.52 18.33 24.98
C LEU A 61 13.42 17.52 25.68
N ARG A 62 13.17 17.80 26.97
CA ARG A 62 12.08 17.17 27.72
C ARG A 62 10.71 17.54 27.15
N ALA A 63 10.54 18.79 26.72
CA ALA A 63 9.32 19.24 26.04
C ALA A 63 9.14 18.55 24.68
N TRP A 64 10.22 18.43 23.89
CA TRP A 64 10.22 17.76 22.59
C TRP A 64 9.92 16.27 22.71
N LEU A 65 10.54 15.56 23.66
CA LEU A 65 10.23 14.16 23.95
C LEU A 65 8.78 13.97 24.40
N ARG A 66 8.25 14.87 25.24
CA ARG A 66 6.84 14.83 25.66
C ARG A 66 5.89 15.03 24.48
N LEU A 67 6.18 15.99 23.60
CA LEU A 67 5.38 16.24 22.42
C LEU A 67 5.37 15.02 21.50
N ASN A 68 6.54 14.45 21.22
CA ASN A 68 6.63 13.25 20.38
C ASN A 68 5.93 12.04 21.01
N LEU A 69 6.07 11.84 22.33
CA LEU A 69 5.37 10.76 23.03
C LEU A 69 3.85 10.95 22.95
N PHE A 70 3.37 12.18 23.21
CA PHE A 70 1.95 12.49 23.12
C PHE A 70 1.42 12.32 21.69
N PHE A 71 2.18 12.77 20.70
CA PHE A 71 1.84 12.63 19.29
C PHE A 71 1.83 11.17 18.86
N SER A 72 2.82 10.37 19.28
CA SER A 72 2.89 8.94 19.02
C SER A 72 1.71 8.19 19.62
N ILE A 73 1.35 8.46 20.88
CA ILE A 73 0.18 7.86 21.53
C ILE A 73 -1.11 8.26 20.80
N THR A 74 -1.26 9.55 20.45
CA THR A 74 -2.43 10.04 19.73
C THR A 74 -2.56 9.38 18.36
N LEU A 75 -1.47 9.33 17.58
CA LEU A 75 -1.45 8.66 16.28
C LEU A 75 -1.71 7.16 16.41
N MET A 76 -1.20 6.51 17.45
CA MET A 76 -1.49 5.10 17.71
C MET A 76 -2.98 4.88 17.97
N ILE A 77 -3.62 5.71 18.80
CA ILE A 77 -5.05 5.65 19.08
C ILE A 77 -5.86 5.87 17.79
N VAL A 78 -5.54 6.93 17.05
CA VAL A 78 -6.20 7.25 15.78
C VAL A 78 -6.00 6.12 14.77
N GLY A 79 -4.78 5.60 14.66
CA GLY A 79 -4.44 4.50 13.76
C GLY A 79 -5.22 3.23 14.10
N VAL A 80 -5.26 2.83 15.38
CA VAL A 80 -6.03 1.65 15.81
C VAL A 80 -7.52 1.83 15.57
N LEU A 81 -8.06 3.03 15.74
CA LEU A 81 -9.49 3.31 15.54
C LEU A 81 -9.86 3.41 14.05
N LEU A 82 -8.99 4.00 13.23
CA LEU A 82 -9.25 4.24 11.80
C LEU A 82 -8.81 3.11 10.88
N LEU A 83 -7.84 2.27 11.27
CA LEU A 83 -7.40 1.14 10.45
C LEU A 83 -8.53 0.18 10.08
N PRO A 84 -9.37 -0.29 11.03
CA PRO A 84 -10.46 -1.20 10.71
C PRO A 84 -11.45 -0.65 9.68
N PRO A 85 -12.04 0.56 9.84
CA PRO A 85 -12.97 1.10 8.85
C PRO A 85 -12.30 1.41 7.51
N VAL A 86 -11.07 1.95 7.51
CA VAL A 86 -10.34 2.21 6.26
C VAL A 86 -10.07 0.91 5.52
N ASN A 87 -9.65 -0.15 6.21
CA ASN A 87 -9.41 -1.45 5.59
C ASN A 87 -10.68 -2.04 4.97
N ARG A 88 -11.83 -1.90 5.64
CA ARG A 88 -13.13 -2.34 5.08
C ARG A 88 -13.49 -1.60 3.80
N VAL A 89 -13.32 -0.28 3.78
CA VAL A 89 -13.57 0.52 2.58
C VAL A 89 -12.61 0.12 1.45
N LEU A 90 -11.34 -0.13 1.75
CA LEU A 90 -10.37 -0.59 0.75
C LEU A 90 -10.68 -1.99 0.21
N GLU A 91 -11.13 -2.91 1.06
CA GLU A 91 -11.60 -4.24 0.66
C GLU A 91 -12.82 -4.14 -0.27
N GLU A 92 -13.82 -3.32 0.08
CA GLU A 92 -14.99 -3.08 -0.76
C GLU A 92 -14.61 -2.42 -2.10
N LEU A 93 -13.63 -1.52 -2.10
CA LEU A 93 -13.12 -0.91 -3.33
C LEU A 93 -12.39 -1.94 -4.20
N ALA A 94 -11.61 -2.83 -3.59
CA ALA A 94 -10.91 -3.88 -4.31
C ALA A 94 -11.89 -4.90 -4.92
N ASP A 95 -12.94 -5.28 -4.19
CA ASP A 95 -13.95 -6.22 -4.67
C ASP A 95 -14.85 -5.61 -5.74
N SER A 96 -15.23 -4.34 -5.61
CA SER A 96 -15.96 -3.63 -6.67
C SER A 96 -15.11 -3.47 -7.94
N GLY A 97 -13.79 -3.25 -7.81
CA GLY A 97 -12.85 -3.22 -8.93
C GLY A 97 -12.76 -4.56 -9.68
N LYS A 98 -12.77 -5.70 -8.97
CA LYS A 98 -12.82 -7.04 -9.60
C LYS A 98 -14.10 -7.25 -10.38
N TRP A 99 -15.24 -6.84 -9.83
CA TRP A 99 -16.54 -6.95 -10.50
C TRP A 99 -16.58 -6.12 -11.79
N LEU A 100 -16.10 -4.86 -11.74
CA LEU A 100 -15.97 -4.02 -12.92
C LEU A 100 -15.02 -4.62 -13.96
N GLY A 101 -13.88 -5.14 -13.51
CA GLY A 101 -12.92 -5.83 -14.38
C GLY A 101 -13.56 -7.00 -15.12
N SER A 102 -14.29 -7.85 -14.41
CA SER A 102 -15.00 -9.00 -14.99
C SER A 102 -16.02 -8.57 -16.05
N ILE A 103 -16.81 -7.52 -15.77
CA ILE A 103 -17.80 -7.02 -16.73
C ILE A 103 -17.12 -6.46 -17.97
N LEU A 104 -16.04 -5.71 -17.81
CA LEU A 104 -15.27 -5.19 -18.94
C LEU A 104 -14.66 -6.31 -19.78
N THR A 105 -14.10 -7.34 -19.16
CA THR A 105 -13.55 -8.48 -19.90
C THR A 105 -14.63 -9.27 -20.64
N ASP A 106 -15.80 -9.46 -20.02
CA ASP A 106 -16.92 -10.17 -20.64
C ASP A 106 -17.47 -9.36 -21.82
N LEU A 107 -17.66 -8.04 -21.66
CA LEU A 107 -18.09 -7.15 -22.73
C LEU A 107 -17.09 -7.10 -23.89
N LEU A 108 -15.79 -6.99 -23.60
CA LEU A 108 -14.75 -7.04 -24.62
C LEU A 108 -14.69 -8.41 -25.32
N GLY A 109 -14.92 -9.50 -24.58
CA GLY A 109 -15.05 -10.84 -25.13
C GLY A 109 -16.22 -10.94 -26.12
N VAL A 110 -17.39 -10.43 -25.74
CA VAL A 110 -18.57 -10.41 -26.62
C VAL A 110 -18.32 -9.53 -27.84
N ILE A 111 -17.81 -8.31 -27.66
CA ILE A 111 -17.53 -7.38 -28.75
C ILE A 111 -16.48 -7.95 -29.72
N SER A 112 -15.44 -8.61 -29.21
CA SER A 112 -14.40 -9.23 -30.04
C SER A 112 -14.87 -10.51 -30.75
N ALA A 113 -15.90 -11.18 -30.24
CA ALA A 113 -16.50 -12.35 -30.89
C ALA A 113 -17.48 -11.99 -32.03
N VAL A 114 -18.01 -10.76 -32.07
CA VAL A 114 -18.95 -10.32 -33.12
C VAL A 114 -18.31 -10.32 -34.54
N PRO A 115 -17.12 -9.76 -34.77
CA PRO A 115 -16.48 -9.76 -36.09
C PRO A 115 -16.31 -11.16 -36.73
N PRO A 116 -15.73 -12.18 -36.05
CA PRO A 116 -15.57 -13.49 -36.65
C PRO A 116 -16.91 -14.18 -36.96
N VAL A 117 -17.95 -13.96 -36.13
CA VAL A 117 -19.30 -14.47 -36.41
C VAL A 117 -19.88 -13.84 -37.69
N ILE A 118 -19.79 -12.52 -37.84
CA ILE A 118 -20.26 -11.82 -39.05
C ILE A 118 -19.49 -12.31 -40.28
N ILE A 119 -18.17 -12.45 -40.18
CA ILE A 119 -17.33 -12.94 -41.28
C ILE A 119 -17.74 -14.37 -41.67
N SER A 120 -17.95 -15.26 -40.68
CA SER A 120 -18.36 -16.64 -40.94
C SER A 120 -19.72 -16.71 -41.67
N LEU A 121 -20.69 -15.90 -41.25
CA LEU A 121 -22.00 -15.80 -41.91
C LEU A 121 -21.87 -15.24 -43.33
N ALA A 122 -21.04 -14.23 -43.53
CA ALA A 122 -20.78 -13.65 -44.84
C ALA A 122 -20.14 -14.67 -45.80
N VAL A 123 -19.18 -15.48 -45.32
CA VAL A 123 -18.54 -16.54 -46.11
C VAL A 123 -19.54 -17.61 -46.51
N ILE A 124 -20.36 -18.09 -45.56
CA ILE A 124 -21.41 -19.09 -45.84
C ILE A 124 -22.39 -18.54 -46.89
N TYR A 125 -22.81 -17.29 -46.75
CA TYR A 125 -23.71 -16.63 -47.69
C TYR A 125 -23.10 -16.50 -49.11
N LEU A 126 -21.82 -16.13 -49.20
CA LEU A 126 -21.11 -16.05 -50.48
C LEU A 126 -20.95 -17.43 -51.13
N LEU A 127 -20.64 -18.47 -50.37
CA LEU A 127 -20.58 -19.85 -50.87
C LEU A 127 -21.93 -20.31 -51.42
N PHE A 128 -23.03 -20.00 -50.72
CA PHE A 128 -24.37 -20.32 -51.17
C PHE A 128 -24.72 -19.64 -52.51
N ILE A 129 -24.42 -18.34 -52.65
CA ILE A 129 -24.62 -17.61 -53.91
C ILE A 129 -23.73 -18.19 -55.02
N GLY A 130 -22.46 -18.46 -54.72
CA GLY A 130 -21.51 -19.04 -55.67
C GLY A 130 -22.00 -20.39 -56.19
N TYR A 131 -22.41 -21.29 -55.30
CA TYR A 131 -22.98 -22.59 -55.65
C TYR A 131 -24.23 -22.44 -56.53
N ARG A 132 -25.17 -21.59 -56.13
CA ARG A 132 -26.40 -21.33 -56.89
C ARG A 132 -26.11 -20.79 -58.30
N ARG A 133 -25.16 -19.86 -58.42
CA ARG A 133 -24.76 -19.28 -59.72
C ARG A 133 -24.06 -20.32 -60.61
N LEU A 134 -23.20 -21.16 -60.03
CA LEU A 134 -22.54 -22.24 -60.74
C LEU A 134 -23.55 -23.27 -61.27
N GLN A 135 -24.56 -23.61 -60.46
CA GLN A 135 -25.64 -24.51 -60.85
C GLN A 135 -26.48 -23.93 -62.00
N HIS A 136 -26.80 -22.64 -61.99
CA HIS A 136 -27.47 -21.98 -63.10
C HIS A 136 -26.64 -21.98 -64.40
N LEU A 137 -25.32 -21.79 -64.31
CA LEU A 137 -24.44 -21.85 -65.48
C LEU A 137 -24.29 -23.28 -66.02
N ARG A 138 -24.23 -24.29 -65.15
CA ARG A 138 -24.21 -25.71 -65.55
C ARG A 138 -25.47 -26.10 -66.32
N ARG A 139 -26.64 -25.70 -65.82
CA ARG A 139 -27.93 -25.94 -66.51
C ARG A 139 -28.01 -25.27 -67.89
N ARG A 140 -27.39 -24.09 -68.07
CA ARG A 140 -27.31 -23.43 -69.40
C ARG A 140 -26.38 -24.16 -70.37
N LYS A 141 -25.26 -24.74 -69.89
CA LYS A 141 -24.35 -25.53 -70.75
C LYS A 141 -24.99 -26.84 -71.21
N GLU A 142 -25.78 -27.49 -70.36
CA GLU A 142 -26.48 -28.73 -70.72
C GLU A 142 -27.59 -28.50 -71.76
N GLN A 143 -28.22 -27.32 -71.80
CA GLN A 143 -29.20 -26.97 -72.83
C GLN A 143 -28.59 -26.46 -74.15
N GLY A 144 -27.38 -25.88 -74.12
CA GLY A 144 -26.68 -25.42 -75.34
C GLY A 144 -25.84 -26.49 -76.06
N GLY A 145 -25.73 -27.70 -75.50
CA GLY A 145 -24.95 -28.81 -76.07
C GLY A 145 -25.74 -29.77 -76.96
N ASN A 146 -27.08 -29.71 -76.93
CA ASN A 146 -27.95 -30.64 -77.68
C ASN A 146 -28.41 -30.12 -79.04
N GLU A 147 -28.01 -28.92 -79.48
CA GLU A 147 -28.48 -28.34 -80.75
C GLU A 147 -27.47 -28.44 -81.91
N PHE A 148 -26.32 -29.10 -81.71
CA PHE A 148 -25.26 -29.23 -82.75
C PHE A 148 -25.03 -30.68 -83.23
N GLY A 149 -25.96 -31.61 -82.97
CA GLY A 149 -25.82 -33.04 -83.30
C GLY A 149 -26.77 -33.60 -84.36
N ASP A 150 -27.89 -32.93 -84.67
CA ASP A 150 -29.01 -33.55 -85.42
C ASP A 150 -29.08 -33.12 -86.91
N GLY A 151 -27.94 -32.79 -87.52
CA GLY A 151 -27.88 -32.30 -88.92
C GLY A 151 -27.13 -33.17 -89.93
N TYR A 152 -26.58 -34.33 -89.54
CA TYR A 152 -25.62 -35.08 -90.38
C TYR A 152 -26.12 -36.43 -90.95
N TYR A 153 -27.40 -36.73 -90.81
CA TYR A 153 -28.03 -37.89 -91.46
C TYR A 153 -29.33 -37.48 -92.14
N GLN A 154 -29.24 -36.82 -93.30
CA GLN A 154 -30.32 -36.75 -94.28
C GLN A 154 -29.75 -36.87 -95.68
#